data_AF-A0A8T5MGV4-F1
#
_entry.id   AF-A0A8T5MGV4-F1
#
_cell.length_a   1.000
_cell.length_b   1.000
_cell.length_c   1.000
_cell.angle_alpha   90.00
_cell.angle_beta   90.00
_cell.angle_gamma   90.00
#
_symmetry.space_group_name_H-M   'P 1'
#
loop_
_entity.id
_entity.type
_entity.pdbx_description
1 polymer ?
#
loop_
_entity_poly.entity_id
_entity_poly.type
_entity_poly.pdbx_seq_one_letter_code
_entity_poly.pdbx_strand_id
1 'polypeptide(L)' 'MSEWYEERKAEGYSVPVQMCYGLSQTMKVMGLNFQEAWDLLEKKRAFFLVDDTYIFNLAWLEELKAEKGRAL' A
#
# COMPACT_ATOMS: atom_id res chain seq x y z
N MET A 1 2.95 13.42 -7.05
CA MET A 1 2.21 12.70 -5.99
C MET A 1 0.78 12.50 -6.49
N SER A 2 0.09 11.43 -6.09
CA SER A 2 -1.29 11.18 -6.52
C SER A 2 -2.27 12.14 -5.84
N GLU A 3 -3.40 12.43 -6.47
CA GLU A 3 -4.48 13.25 -5.89
C GLU A 3 -4.93 12.71 -4.54
N TRP A 4 -5.09 11.38 -4.42
CA TRP A 4 -5.40 10.70 -3.16
C TRP A 4 -4.44 11.05 -2.00
N TYR A 5 -3.12 11.12 -2.26
CA TYR A 5 -2.15 11.41 -1.21
C TYR A 5 -2.33 12.84 -0.67
N GLU A 6 -2.48 13.80 -1.58
CA GLU A 6 -2.68 15.21 -1.23
C GLU A 6 -4.00 15.42 -0.49
N GLU A 7 -5.08 14.76 -0.92
CA GLU A 7 -6.39 14.79 -0.26
C GLU A 7 -6.29 14.28 1.19
N ARG A 8 -5.64 13.13 1.42
CA ARG A 8 -5.51 12.58 2.79
C ARG A 8 -4.66 13.47 3.69
N LYS A 9 -3.60 14.05 3.15
CA LYS A 9 -2.78 15.03 3.89
C LYS A 9 -3.60 16.27 4.25
N ALA A 10 -4.46 16.76 3.35
CA ALA A 10 -5.33 17.90 3.60
C ALA A 10 -6.44 17.60 4.64
N GLU A 11 -6.94 16.36 4.66
CA GLU A 11 -7.90 15.87 5.67
C GLU A 11 -7.28 15.68 7.07
N GLY A 12 -5.96 15.87 7.21
CA GLY A 12 -5.24 15.78 8.49
C GLY A 12 -4.58 14.43 8.74
N TYR A 13 -4.65 13.48 7.81
CA TYR A 13 -4.02 12.17 7.98
C TYR A 13 -2.50 12.25 7.85
N SER A 14 -1.82 11.40 8.63
CA SER A 14 -0.42 11.05 8.44
C SER A 14 -0.32 9.88 7.48
N VAL A 15 0.31 10.11 6.33
CA VAL A 15 0.52 9.10 5.27
C VAL A 15 2.02 8.82 5.16
N PRO A 16 2.55 7.80 5.85
CA PRO A 16 4.00 7.52 5.84
C PRO A 16 4.49 7.08 4.46
N VAL A 17 5.75 7.41 4.16
CA VAL A 17 6.42 7.00 2.91
C VAL A 17 6.38 5.48 2.72
N GLN A 18 6.45 4.72 3.81
CA GLN A 18 6.37 3.25 3.81
C GLN A 18 5.04 2.75 3.23
N MET A 19 3.94 3.46 3.47
CA MET A 19 2.63 3.11 2.92
C MET A 19 2.62 3.32 1.40
N CYS A 20 3.07 4.48 0.93
CA CYS A 20 3.19 4.78 -0.49
C CYS A 20 4.11 3.78 -1.21
N TYR A 21 5.22 3.41 -0.55
CA TYR A 21 6.13 2.38 -1.05
C TYR A 21 5.43 1.03 -1.17
N GLY A 22 4.76 0.56 -0.11
CA GLY A 22 4.00 -0.70 -0.09
C GLY A 22 2.96 -0.79 -1.20
N LEU A 23 2.17 0.27 -1.39
CA LEU A 23 1.19 0.37 -2.46
C LEU A 23 1.86 0.28 -3.84
N SER A 24 2.90 1.08 -4.08
CA SER A 24 3.60 1.10 -5.36
C SER A 24 4.25 -0.25 -5.71
N GLN A 25 4.81 -0.96 -4.71
CA GLN A 25 5.38 -2.29 -4.93
C GLN A 25 4.30 -3.30 -5.27
N THR A 26 3.15 -3.23 -4.59
CA THR A 26 2.00 -4.11 -4.86
C THR A 26 1.51 -3.91 -6.29
N MET A 27 1.26 -2.66 -6.70
CA MET A 27 0.86 -2.33 -8.08
C MET A 27 1.86 -2.89 -9.09
N LYS A 28 3.16 -2.66 -8.87
CA LYS A 28 4.22 -3.08 -9.79
C LYS A 28 4.38 -4.60 -9.90
N VAL A 29 4.40 -5.31 -8.77
CA VAL A 29 4.63 -6.76 -8.73
C VAL A 29 3.42 -7.52 -9.26
N MET A 30 2.23 -7.06 -8.91
CA MET A 30 0.97 -7.73 -9.24
C MET A 30 0.37 -7.26 -10.57
N GLY A 31 0.94 -6.23 -11.21
CA GLY A 31 0.40 -5.63 -12.43
C GLY A 31 -0.96 -4.95 -12.22
N LEU A 32 -1.22 -4.47 -11.00
CA LEU A 32 -2.51 -3.91 -10.59
C LEU A 32 -2.52 -2.38 -10.72
N ASN A 33 -3.70 -1.83 -10.99
CA ASN A 33 -3.92 -0.39 -10.85
C ASN A 33 -4.04 0.02 -9.37
N PHE A 34 -4.16 1.33 -9.11
CA PHE A 34 -4.22 1.87 -7.75
C PHE A 34 -5.36 1.27 -6.93
N GLN A 35 -6.59 1.25 -7.48
CA GLN A 35 -7.78 0.78 -6.76
C GLN A 35 -7.67 -0.71 -6.45
N GLU A 36 -7.25 -1.52 -7.43
CA GLU A 36 -7.08 -2.96 -7.25
C GLU A 36 -6.01 -3.28 -6.19
N ALA A 37 -4.89 -2.56 -6.20
CA ALA A 37 -3.85 -2.73 -5.21
C ALA A 37 -4.32 -2.27 -3.82
N TRP A 38 -5.06 -1.16 -3.75
CA TRP A 38 -5.66 -0.67 -2.51
C TRP A 38 -6.61 -1.71 -1.89
N ASP A 39 -7.58 -2.18 -2.67
CA ASP A 39 -8.57 -3.18 -2.23
C ASP A 39 -7.89 -4.48 -1.78
N LEU A 40 -6.85 -4.90 -2.50
CA LEU A 40 -6.05 -6.06 -2.11
C LEU A 40 -5.36 -5.84 -0.76
N LEU A 41 -4.73 -4.68 -0.57
CA LEU A 41 -4.01 -4.35 0.66
C LEU A 41 -4.95 -4.22 1.86
N GLU A 42 -6.15 -3.67 1.69
CA GLU A 42 -7.18 -3.66 2.73
C GLU A 42 -7.66 -5.08 3.05
N LYS A 43 -7.99 -5.87 2.02
CA LYS A 43 -8.45 -7.26 2.18
C LYS A 43 -7.41 -8.12 2.88
N LYS A 44 -6.13 -7.92 2.56
CA LYS A 44 -4.99 -8.64 3.16
C LYS A 44 -4.59 -8.09 4.52
N ARG A 45 -5.24 -7.03 5.01
CA ARG A 45 -4.85 -6.34 6.25
C ARG A 45 -3.36 -5.97 6.20
N ALA A 46 -2.92 -5.49 5.04
CA ALA A 46 -1.59 -4.94 4.84
C ALA A 46 -1.57 -3.43 5.13
N PHE A 47 -2.72 -2.76 5.04
CA PHE A 47 -2.92 -1.41 5.55
C PHE A 47 -3.85 -1.38 6.75
N PHE A 48 -3.54 -0.47 7.68
CA PHE A 48 -4.35 -0.16 8.83
C PHE A 48 -4.36 1.34 9.06
N LEU A 49 -5.45 1.85 9.61
CA LEU A 49 -5.53 3.20 10.13
C LEU A 49 -5.54 3.11 11.65
N VAL A 50 -4.58 3.77 12.31
CA VAL A 50 -4.55 3.94 13.76
C VAL A 50 -4.63 5.43 14.04
N ASP A 51 -5.73 5.84 14.68
CA ASP A 51 -6.12 7.24 14.80
C ASP A 51 -6.16 7.94 13.43
N ASP A 52 -5.25 8.87 13.19
CA ASP A 52 -5.08 9.62 11.95
C ASP A 52 -3.89 9.14 11.10
N THR A 53 -3.23 8.05 11.51
CA THR A 53 -1.98 7.59 10.90
C THR A 53 -2.17 6.29 10.16
N TYR A 54 -1.85 6.30 8.87
CA TYR A 54 -1.78 5.09 8.08
C TYR A 54 -0.56 4.26 8.46
N ILE A 55 -0.77 2.98 8.69
CA ILE A 55 0.27 2.00 9.01
C ILE A 55 0.29 0.93 7.93
N PHE A 56 1.49 0.60 7.47
CA PHE A 56 1.72 -0.47 6.52
C PHE A 56 2.42 -1.66 7.18
N ASN A 57 1.85 -2.85 7.01
CA ASN A 57 2.43 -4.10 7.47
C ASN A 57 3.58 -4.52 6.57
N LEU A 58 4.80 -4.41 7.07
CA LEU A 58 6.00 -4.77 6.32
C LEU A 58 6.06 -6.26 5.95
N ALA A 59 5.35 -7.14 6.66
CA ALA A 59 5.28 -8.56 6.31
C ALA A 59 4.71 -8.77 4.89
N TRP A 60 3.83 -7.88 4.43
CA TRP A 60 3.31 -7.92 3.05
C TRP A 60 4.41 -7.76 1.99
N LEU A 61 5.47 -6.99 2.27
CA LEU A 61 6.58 -6.86 1.33
C LEU A 61 7.34 -8.17 1.15
N GLU A 62 7.46 -8.98 2.21
CA GLU A 62 8.09 -10.29 2.12
C GLU A 62 7.22 -11.27 1.33
N GLU A 63 5.89 -11.20 1.50
CA GLU A 63 4.94 -11.97 0.68
C GLU A 63 5.04 -11.59 -0.81
N LEU A 64 5.08 -10.30 -1.13
CA LEU A 64 5.25 -9.81 -2.51
C LEU A 64 6.57 -10.29 -3.14
N LYS A 65 7.66 -10.30 -2.38
CA LYS A 65 8.95 -10.82 -2.88
C LYS A 65 8.86 -12.30 -3.22
N ALA A 66 8.17 -13.08 -2.39
CA ALA A 66 7.95 -14.50 -2.65
C ALA A 66 7.10 -14.74 -3.90
N GLU A 67 6.05 -13.92 -4.12
CA GLU A 67 5.23 -14.02 -5.35
C GLU A 67 6.02 -13.62 -6.60
N LYS A 68 6.80 -12.54 -6.54
CA LYS A 68 7.69 -12.14 -7.64
C LYS A 68 8.68 -13.24 -8.02
N GLY A 69 9.21 -13.97 -7.03
CA GLY A 69 10.12 -15.09 -7.25
C GLY A 69 9.48 -16.33 -7.87
N ARG A 70 8.16 -16.49 -7.81
CA ARG A 70 7.41 -17.58 -8.46
C ARG A 70 6.97 -17.27 -9.88
N ALA A 71 6.92 -15.98 -10.24
CA ALA A 71 6.53 -15.51 -11.57
C ALA A 71 7.70 -15.44 -12.57
N LEU A 72 8.92 -15.75 -12.11
CA LEU A 72 10.16 -15.88 -12.89
C LEU A 72 10.52 -17.35 -13.09
#